data_AF-A0A538CJI0-F1
#
_entry.id   AF-A0A538CJI0-F1
#
_cell.length_a   1.000
_cell.length_b   1.000
_cell.length_c   1.000
_cell.angle_alpha   90.00
_cell.angle_beta   90.00
_cell.angle_gamma   90.00
#
_symmetry.space_group_name_H-M   'P 1'
#
loop_
_entity.id
_entity.type
_entity.pdbx_description
1 polymer ?
#
loop_
_entity_poly.entity_id
_entity_poly.type
_entity_poly.pdbx_seq_one_letter_code
_entity_poly.pdbx_strand_id
1 'polypeptide(L)'
;MLTSPPYPGLIDYHEQHRYAYELLGLDDRREREVGAAAAGTSRPALAAYSDGIVAALVNAKHSLRRGAPVLIVVNDRRDLYPEILERAGLRLEERLRRHVNRRTGRRAGEFFEDVLIAR
;
A
#
# COMPACT_ATOMS: atom_id res chain seq x y z
N MET A 1 13.38 5.06 -3.39
CA MET A 1 12.44 3.92 -3.42
C MET A 1 11.15 4.39 -4.06
N LEU A 2 10.54 3.58 -4.93
CA LEU A 2 9.20 3.82 -5.46
C LEU A 2 8.35 2.59 -5.14
N THR A 3 7.16 2.77 -4.58
CA THR A 3 6.25 1.67 -4.28
C THR A 3 4.79 2.10 -4.38
N SER A 4 3.89 1.11 -4.43
CA SER A 4 2.44 1.27 -4.35
C SER A 4 1.91 0.19 -3.41
N PRO A 5 1.79 0.46 -2.10
CA PRO A 5 1.36 -0.54 -1.12
C PRO A 5 -0.06 -1.04 -1.39
N PRO A 6 -0.45 -2.20 -0.84
CA PRO A 6 -1.82 -2.71 -0.98
C PRO A 6 -2.84 -1.72 -0.44
N TYR A 7 -4.01 -1.64 -1.08
CA TYR A 7 -5.08 -0.73 -0.67
C TYR A 7 -6.04 -1.48 0.26
N PRO A 8 -6.08 -1.14 1.56
CA PRO A 8 -6.75 -1.96 2.57
C PRO A 8 -8.23 -2.11 2.24
N GLY A 9 -8.67 -3.37 2.10
CA GLY A 9 -10.06 -3.72 1.81
C GLY A 9 -10.54 -3.46 0.38
N LEU A 10 -9.65 -3.11 -0.56
CA LEU A 10 -10.07 -2.83 -1.95
C LEU A 10 -9.96 -4.04 -2.88
N ILE A 11 -8.86 -4.78 -2.78
CA ILE A 11 -8.50 -5.88 -3.67
C ILE A 11 -7.98 -7.02 -2.83
N ASP A 12 -8.44 -8.24 -3.13
CA ASP A 12 -7.84 -9.47 -2.61
C ASP A 12 -6.73 -9.91 -3.58
N TYR A 13 -5.48 -9.62 -3.25
CA TYR A 13 -4.37 -9.91 -4.16
C TYR A 13 -4.08 -11.41 -4.23
N HIS A 14 -4.21 -12.16 -3.13
CA HIS A 14 -4.03 -13.61 -3.15
C HIS A 14 -5.09 -14.28 -4.02
N GLU A 15 -6.35 -13.90 -3.88
CA GLU A 15 -7.42 -14.49 -4.69
C GLU A 15 -7.27 -14.14 -6.17
N GLN A 16 -6.87 -12.91 -6.50
CA GLN A 16 -6.59 -12.52 -7.89
C GLN A 16 -5.49 -13.36 -8.55
N HIS A 17 -4.55 -13.88 -7.78
CA HIS A 17 -3.42 -14.65 -8.27
C HIS A 17 -3.51 -16.14 -7.94
N ARG A 18 -4.68 -16.64 -7.50
CA ARG A 18 -4.88 -18.03 -7.05
C ARG A 18 -4.30 -19.07 -8.01
N TYR A 19 -4.58 -18.92 -9.31
CA TYR A 19 -4.07 -19.83 -10.33
C TYR A 19 -2.54 -19.77 -10.50
N ALA A 20 -1.90 -18.64 -10.26
CA ALA A 20 -0.45 -18.56 -10.29
C ALA A 20 0.16 -19.38 -9.14
N TYR A 21 -0.42 -19.33 -7.93
CA TYR A 21 0.00 -20.16 -6.81
C TYR A 21 -0.15 -21.65 -7.13
N GLU A 22 -1.30 -22.05 -7.68
CA GLU A 22 -1.59 -23.43 -8.06
C GLU A 22 -0.66 -23.93 -9.17
N LEU A 23 -0.58 -23.21 -10.30
CA LEU A 23 0.16 -23.64 -11.48
C LEU A 23 1.68 -23.65 -11.28
N LEU A 24 2.19 -22.77 -10.42
CA LEU A 24 3.63 -22.68 -10.11
C LEU A 24 4.02 -23.44 -8.84
N GLY A 25 3.07 -24.06 -8.14
CA GLY A 25 3.31 -24.77 -6.88
C GLY A 25 3.88 -23.88 -5.77
N LEU A 26 3.44 -22.62 -5.70
CA LEU A 26 3.89 -21.66 -4.69
C LEU A 26 3.11 -21.84 -3.38
N ASP A 27 3.78 -21.65 -2.24
CA ASP A 27 3.13 -21.64 -0.93
C ASP A 27 2.08 -20.52 -0.86
N ASP A 28 0.84 -20.86 -0.49
CA ASP A 28 -0.17 -19.88 -0.13
C ASP A 28 0.20 -19.27 1.23
N ARG A 29 0.51 -17.97 1.23
CA ARG A 29 0.89 -17.21 2.43
C ARG A 29 -0.05 -16.04 2.70
N ARG A 30 -1.34 -16.20 2.39
CA ARG A 30 -2.36 -15.16 2.57
C ARG A 30 -2.44 -14.61 3.99
N GLU A 31 -2.06 -15.40 4.99
CA GLU A 31 -2.00 -14.97 6.40
C GLU A 31 -0.93 -13.90 6.67
N ARG A 32 0.02 -13.72 5.75
CA ARG A 32 1.08 -12.70 5.81
C ARG A 32 0.77 -11.47 4.95
N GLU A 33 -0.39 -11.43 4.29
CA GLU A 33 -0.78 -10.30 3.46
C GLU A 33 -1.08 -9.06 4.33
N VAL A 34 -0.41 -7.96 4.03
CA VAL A 34 -0.70 -6.67 4.65
C VAL A 34 -1.94 -6.07 3.99
N GLY A 35 -2.98 -5.79 4.78
CA GLY A 35 -4.20 -5.16 4.28
C GLY A 35 -5.12 -6.06 3.46
N ALA A 36 -5.07 -7.38 3.70
CA ALA A 36 -5.90 -8.38 3.02
C ALA A 36 -7.38 -7.97 2.97
N ALA A 37 -8.03 -8.18 1.82
CA ALA A 37 -9.43 -7.82 1.65
C ALA A 37 -10.36 -8.49 2.67
N ALA A 38 -10.07 -9.75 3.02
CA ALA A 38 -10.80 -10.51 4.03
C ALA A 38 -10.77 -9.88 5.44
N ALA A 39 -9.75 -9.09 5.77
CA ALA A 39 -9.67 -8.37 7.05
C ALA A 39 -10.60 -7.14 7.08
N GLY A 40 -11.10 -6.71 5.92
CA GLY A 40 -11.97 -5.54 5.77
C GLY A 40 -11.29 -4.23 6.16
N THR A 41 -12.07 -3.27 6.64
CA THR A 41 -11.58 -1.93 7.02
C THR A 41 -12.05 -1.50 8.42
N SER A 42 -12.16 -2.47 9.34
CA SER A 42 -12.43 -2.17 10.74
C SER A 42 -11.25 -1.40 11.36
N ARG A 43 -11.48 -0.70 12.48
CA ARG A 43 -10.40 0.04 13.16
C ARG A 43 -9.19 -0.86 13.50
N PRO A 44 -9.36 -2.09 14.03
CA PRO A 44 -8.24 -3.01 14.22
C PRO A 44 -7.54 -3.41 12.93
N ALA A 45 -8.28 -3.65 11.84
CA ALA A 45 -7.71 -4.01 10.55
C ALA A 45 -6.88 -2.87 9.94
N LEU A 46 -7.35 -1.62 10.08
CA LEU A 46 -6.60 -0.44 9.63
C LEU A 46 -5.34 -0.21 10.48
N ALA A 47 -5.40 -0.45 11.78
CA ALA A 47 -4.22 -0.38 12.66
C ALA A 47 -3.18 -1.44 12.27
N ALA A 48 -3.60 -2.70 12.09
CA ALA A 48 -2.71 -3.78 11.65
C ALA A 48 -2.10 -3.51 10.26
N TYR A 49 -2.88 -2.94 9.34
CA TYR A 49 -2.37 -2.47 8.06
C TYR A 49 -1.28 -1.40 8.25
N SER A 50 -1.54 -0.35 9.04
CA SER A 50 -0.57 0.71 9.31
C SER A 50 0.71 0.15 9.93
N ASP A 51 0.60 -0.77 10.89
CA ASP A 51 1.75 -1.44 11.53
C ASP A 51 2.59 -2.22 10.50
N GLY A 52 1.93 -2.96 9.60
CA GLY A 52 2.58 -3.70 8.52
C GLY A 52 3.31 -2.78 7.54
N ILE A 53 2.70 -1.65 7.15
CA ILE A 53 3.35 -0.68 6.26
C ILE A 53 4.54 0.00 6.96
N VAL A 54 4.42 0.39 8.23
CA VAL A 54 5.53 0.95 9.01
C VAL A 54 6.70 -0.04 9.04
N ALA A 55 6.44 -1.31 9.36
CA ALA A 55 7.48 -2.34 9.38
C ALA A 55 8.16 -2.52 8.01
N ALA A 56 7.39 -2.52 6.92
CA ALA A 56 7.92 -2.62 5.57
C ALA A 56 8.79 -1.41 5.19
N LEU A 57 8.35 -0.19 5.51
CA LEU A 57 9.09 1.04 5.24
C LEU A 57 10.39 1.12 6.05
N VAL A 58 10.35 0.79 7.34
CA VAL A 58 11.54 0.74 8.20
C VAL A 58 12.55 -0.28 7.68
N ASN A 59 12.08 -1.48 7.31
CA ASN A 59 12.95 -2.50 6.74
C ASN A 59 13.59 -2.03 5.42
N ALA A 60 12.80 -1.44 4.52
CA ALA A 60 13.32 -0.95 3.23
C ALA A 60 14.34 0.19 3.41
N LYS A 61 14.15 1.06 4.41
CA LYS A 61 15.03 2.20 4.71
C LYS A 61 16.47 1.78 5.00
N HIS A 62 16.71 0.60 5.57
CA HIS A 62 18.07 0.08 5.81
C HIS A 62 18.89 -0.12 4.52
N SER A 63 18.22 -0.34 3.39
CA SER A 63 18.87 -0.51 2.08
C SER A 63 19.00 0.79 1.29
N LEU A 64 18.51 1.91 1.83
CA LEU A 64 18.52 3.20 1.15
C LEU A 64 19.70 4.07 1.62
N ARG A 65 20.26 4.85 0.70
CA ARG A 65 21.19 5.92 1.07
C ARG A 65 20.46 6.91 1.98
N ARG A 66 21.18 7.47 2.96
CA ARG A 66 20.64 8.50 3.84
C ARG A 66 20.05 9.67 3.02
N GLY A 67 18.81 10.04 3.32
CA GLY A 67 18.09 11.12 2.62
C GLY A 67 17.59 10.75 1.22
N ALA A 68 17.67 9.47 0.80
CA ALA A 68 17.08 9.03 -0.46
C ALA A 68 15.56 9.22 -0.44
N PRO A 69 14.95 9.69 -1.55
CA PRO A 69 13.52 9.89 -1.60
C PRO A 69 12.76 8.56 -1.58
N VAL A 70 11.65 8.54 -0.86
CA VAL A 70 10.66 7.47 -0.78
C VAL A 70 9.38 7.99 -1.41
N LEU A 71 9.05 7.45 -2.59
CA LEU A 71 7.84 7.78 -3.34
C LEU A 71 6.81 6.67 -3.14
N ILE A 72 5.65 7.02 -2.59
CA ILE A 72 4.58 6.07 -2.29
C ILE A 72 3.32 6.49 -3.04
N VAL A 73 2.85 5.63 -3.94
CA VAL A 73 1.59 5.82 -4.67
C VAL A 73 0.47 5.18 -3.88
N VAL A 74 -0.55 5.97 -3.53
CA VAL A 74 -1.61 5.54 -2.61
C VAL A 74 -2.96 6.07 -3.02
N ASN A 75 -4.02 5.32 -2.70
CA ASN A 75 -5.37 5.86 -2.59
C ASN A 75 -5.72 6.05 -1.10
N ASP A 76 -5.18 7.10 -0.49
CA ASP A 76 -5.28 7.35 0.96
C ASP A 76 -6.61 8.00 1.37
N ARG A 77 -7.71 7.26 1.21
CA ARG A 77 -9.07 7.75 1.53
C ARG A 77 -9.32 8.01 3.03
N ARG A 78 -8.45 7.49 3.89
CA ARG A 78 -8.62 7.48 5.35
C ARG A 78 -7.54 8.27 6.08
N ASP A 79 -6.69 8.98 5.33
CA ASP A 79 -5.60 9.79 5.85
C ASP A 79 -4.68 9.01 6.81
N LEU A 80 -4.31 7.78 6.42
CA LEU A 80 -3.47 6.90 7.24
C LEU A 80 -1.98 7.25 7.11
N TYR A 81 -1.59 7.81 5.96
CA TYR A 81 -0.17 7.95 5.63
C TYR A 81 0.59 9.02 6.42
N PRO A 82 0.00 10.13 6.90
CA PRO A 82 0.71 11.03 7.80
C PRO A 82 1.29 10.30 9.02
N GLU A 83 0.47 9.50 9.72
CA GLU A 83 0.91 8.72 10.90
C GLU A 83 1.91 7.62 10.52
N ILE A 84 1.66 6.88 9.43
CA ILE A 84 2.56 5.82 8.95
C ILE A 84 3.95 6.37 8.64
N LEU A 85 4.03 7.51 7.95
CA LEU A 85 5.31 8.12 7.59
C LEU A 85 6.06 8.58 8.85
N GLU A 86 5.38 9.25 9.77
CA GLU A 86 5.97 9.67 11.05
C GLU A 86 6.54 8.47 11.82
N ARG A 87 5.74 7.40 11.98
CA ARG A 87 6.14 6.17 12.67
C ARG A 87 7.29 5.43 11.98
N ALA A 88 7.42 5.55 10.65
CA ALA A 88 8.55 5.02 9.90
C ALA A 88 9.80 5.94 9.96
N GLY A 89 9.73 7.07 10.67
CA GLY A 89 10.77 8.07 10.73
C GLY A 89 11.03 8.74 9.38
N LEU A 90 9.98 8.94 8.59
CA LEU A 90 9.98 9.64 7.32
C LEU A 90 9.20 10.95 7.46
N ARG A 91 9.64 12.00 6.78
CA ARG A 91 8.93 13.28 6.69
C ARG A 91 8.31 13.45 5.33
N LEU A 92 7.01 13.72 5.27
CA LEU A 92 6.33 14.10 4.03
C LEU A 92 6.85 15.46 3.56
N GLU A 93 7.36 15.52 2.33
CA GLU A 93 7.81 16.76 1.69
C GLU A 93 6.75 17.29 0.73
N GLU A 94 6.09 16.41 -0.03
CA GLU A 94 5.12 16.80 -1.04
C GLU A 94 4.06 15.72 -1.26
N ARG A 95 2.83 16.14 -1.56
CA ARG A 95 1.71 15.27 -1.95
C ARG A 95 1.21 15.72 -3.32
N LEU A 96 1.39 14.87 -4.32
CA LEU A 96 0.95 15.12 -5.69
C LEU A 96 -0.31 14.30 -5.99
N ARG A 97 -1.45 14.95 -6.19
CA ARG A 97 -2.68 14.28 -6.60
C ARG A 97 -2.72 14.06 -8.11
N ARG A 98 -3.03 12.84 -8.53
CA ARG A 98 -3.20 12.47 -9.95
C ARG A 98 -4.53 11.77 -10.20
N HIS A 99 -5.12 12.03 -11.36
CA HIS A 99 -6.25 11.24 -11.85
C HIS A 99 -5.73 9.94 -12.48
N VAL A 100 -6.43 8.84 -12.23
CA VAL A 100 -6.11 7.51 -12.78
C VAL A 100 -7.14 7.16 -13.85
N ASN A 101 -6.66 7.07 -15.09
CA ASN A 101 -7.51 6.67 -16.20
C ASN A 101 -7.80 5.16 -16.15
N ARG A 102 -9.03 4.79 -15.85
CA ARG A 102 -9.48 3.39 -15.75
C ARG A 102 -9.76 2.84 -17.16
N ARG A 103 -8.75 2.19 -17.77
CA ARG A 103 -8.84 1.60 -19.12
C ARG A 103 -9.77 0.38 -19.24
N THR A 104 -10.19 -0.23 -18.14
CA THR A 104 -11.08 -1.41 -18.13
C THR A 104 -12.44 -1.05 -17.50
N GLY A 105 -13.46 -0.91 -18.35
CA GLY A 105 -14.78 -0.39 -18.00
C GLY A 105 -15.62 -1.28 -17.07
N ARG A 106 -15.57 -1.01 -15.75
CA ARG A 106 -16.59 -1.52 -14.80
C ARG A 106 -17.01 -0.53 -13.71
N ARG A 107 -16.38 0.65 -13.59
CA ARG A 107 -16.75 1.67 -12.59
C ARG A 107 -16.66 3.06 -13.21
N ALA A 108 -17.81 3.68 -13.47
CA ALA A 108 -17.97 4.99 -14.12
C ALA A 108 -17.58 6.20 -13.25
N GLY A 109 -16.83 5.99 -12.16
CA GLY A 109 -16.42 7.06 -11.25
C GLY A 109 -14.95 7.41 -11.42
N GLU A 110 -14.63 8.69 -11.24
CA GLU A 110 -13.26 9.20 -11.16
C GLU A 110 -12.48 8.45 -10.07
N PHE A 111 -11.19 8.20 -10.33
CA PHE A 111 -10.29 7.60 -9.36
C PHE A 111 -9.03 8.44 -9.29
N PHE A 112 -8.63 8.76 -8.07
CA PHE A 112 -7.45 9.57 -7.82
C PHE A 112 -6.50 8.80 -6.93
N GLU A 113 -5.22 9.05 -7.13
CA GLU A 113 -4.14 8.61 -6.25
C GLU A 113 -3.32 9.82 -5.86
N ASP A 114 -2.68 9.71 -4.70
CA ASP A 114 -1.68 10.65 -4.27
C ASP A 114 -0.31 9.98 -4.40
N VAL A 115 0.68 10.72 -4.91
CA VAL A 115 2.09 10.36 -4.84
C VAL A 115 2.68 11.13 -3.67
N LEU A 116 3.03 10.41 -2.62
CA LEU A 116 3.67 10.95 -1.43
C LEU A 116 5.19 10.92 -1.65
N ILE A 117 5.83 12.08 -1.54
CA ILE A 117 7.29 12.21 -1.59
C ILE A 117 7.77 12.43 -0.16
N ALA A 118 8.53 11.48 0.37
CA ALA A 118 9.03 11.52 1.74
C ALA A 118 10.55 11.24 1.81
N ARG A 119 11.17 11.61 2.93
CA ARG A 119 12.61 11.37 3.23
C ARG A 119 12.85 10.94 4.66
#